data_AF-Q5BW52-F1
#
_entry.id   AF-Q5BW52-F1
#
_cell.length_a   1.000
_cell.length_b   1.000
_cell.length_c   1.000
_cell.angle_alpha   90.00
_cell.angle_beta   90.00
_cell.angle_gamma   90.00
#
_symmetry.space_group_name_H-M   'P 1'
#
loop_
_entity.id
_entity.type
_entity.pdbx_description
1 polymer ?
#
loop_
_entity_poly.entity_id
_entity_poly.type
_entity_poly.pdbx_seq_one_letter_code
_entity_poly.pdbx_strand_id
1 'polypeptide(L)'
;KVDLWQMGGLFSAFFAVLTYLFCIFNRTPETFFSGLSSKTAYRFCGLKSYEDQVSDQFKRCSLVHVNALFRHGTRTPDSKSIKSFADLYKRLKKSYDSGSPIPNKFLTHPIPFEDAPVKELLPRGFEEHDGLGRRFSYLMRQYFNFTIENINFYSSSIDRCIASGRAFYNGFIDGPPVKPIWNRTLYCGDDDLPKYCLLDEPLGANNHNSYSKNITINNYLLRFFADCKNYIEKIEKINLHFKIL
;
A
#
# COMPACT_ATOMS: atom_id res chain seq x y z
N LYS A 1 -39.54 16.27 -44.31
CA LYS A 1 -38.80 17.45 -43.82
C LYS A 1 -38.47 17.18 -42.36
N VAL A 2 -37.21 16.90 -42.03
CA VAL A 2 -36.79 16.73 -40.63
C VAL A 2 -36.63 18.14 -40.07
N ASP A 3 -37.32 18.44 -38.98
CA ASP A 3 -37.30 19.77 -38.38
C ASP A 3 -35.89 20.10 -37.88
N LEU A 4 -35.38 21.25 -38.33
CA LEU A 4 -34.05 21.77 -37.97
C LEU A 4 -33.86 21.86 -36.44
N TRP A 5 -34.96 22.05 -35.70
CA TRP A 5 -35.02 22.05 -34.24
C TRP A 5 -34.82 20.67 -33.61
N GLN A 6 -35.34 19.59 -34.21
CA GLN A 6 -35.10 18.22 -33.74
C GLN A 6 -33.64 17.80 -33.94
N MET A 7 -33.01 18.25 -35.04
CA MET A 7 -31.58 18.02 -35.27
C MET A 7 -30.70 18.77 -34.27
N GLY A 8 -31.06 20.01 -33.90
CA GLY A 8 -30.34 20.80 -32.89
C GLY A 8 -30.40 20.19 -31.48
N GLY A 9 -31.55 19.64 -31.08
CA GLY A 9 -31.71 18.94 -29.80
C GLY A 9 -30.94 17.62 -29.71
N LEU A 10 -30.90 16.85 -30.80
CA LEU A 10 -30.10 15.63 -30.88
C LEU A 10 -28.59 15.92 -30.87
N PHE A 11 -28.17 17.00 -31.53
CA PHE A 11 -26.76 17.43 -31.53
C PHE A 11 -26.31 17.87 -30.12
N SER A 12 -27.13 18.66 -29.41
CA SER A 12 -26.78 19.11 -28.06
C SER A 12 -26.74 17.95 -27.06
N ALA A 13 -27.67 17.00 -27.16
CA ALA A 13 -27.67 15.79 -26.34
C ALA A 13 -26.44 14.91 -26.62
N PHE A 14 -26.04 14.76 -27.89
CA PHE A 14 -24.83 14.03 -28.28
C PHE A 14 -23.58 14.67 -27.68
N PHE A 15 -23.42 16.00 -27.78
CA PHE A 15 -22.28 16.70 -27.17
C PHE A 15 -22.30 16.65 -25.65
N ALA A 16 -23.46 16.71 -25.00
CA ALA A 16 -23.56 16.57 -23.55
C ALA A 16 -23.14 15.18 -23.09
N VAL A 17 -23.57 14.12 -23.78
CA VAL A 17 -23.15 12.74 -23.51
C VAL A 17 -21.65 12.57 -23.78
N LEU A 18 -21.15 13.09 -24.91
CA LEU A 18 -19.73 13.01 -25.25
C LEU A 18 -18.87 13.72 -24.21
N THR A 19 -19.28 14.91 -23.75
CA THR A 19 -18.59 15.68 -22.71
C THR A 19 -18.64 14.96 -21.36
N TYR A 20 -19.79 14.38 -21.00
CA TYR A 20 -19.93 13.58 -19.78
C TYR A 20 -19.01 12.34 -19.80
N LEU A 21 -18.97 11.62 -20.92
CA LEU A 21 -18.06 10.49 -21.11
C LEU A 21 -16.59 10.96 -21.07
N PHE A 22 -16.26 12.07 -21.73
CA PHE A 22 -14.91 12.63 -21.70
C PHE A 22 -14.48 13.05 -20.29
N CYS A 23 -15.38 13.63 -19.49
CA CYS A 23 -15.11 13.96 -18.08
C CYS A 23 -14.94 12.72 -17.18
N ILE A 24 -15.65 11.62 -17.45
CA ILE A 24 -15.51 10.37 -16.70
C ILE A 24 -14.21 9.66 -17.08
N PHE A 25 -13.92 9.55 -18.39
CA PHE A 25 -12.77 8.81 -18.89
C PHE A 25 -11.44 9.58 -18.80
N ASN A 26 -11.46 10.92 -18.73
CA ASN A 26 -10.25 11.72 -18.46
C ASN A 26 -10.00 11.99 -16.98
N ARG A 27 -10.83 11.47 -16.07
CA ARG A 27 -10.44 11.45 -14.66
C ARG A 27 -9.29 10.47 -14.53
N THR A 28 -8.08 10.98 -14.33
CA THR A 28 -6.93 10.13 -14.05
C THR A 28 -7.26 9.26 -12.84
N PRO A 29 -7.06 7.93 -12.90
CA PRO A 29 -7.44 7.01 -11.82
C PRO A 29 -6.80 7.40 -10.47
N GLU A 30 -5.65 8.08 -10.51
CA GLU A 30 -4.97 8.66 -9.35
C GLU A 30 -5.85 9.60 -8.50
N THR A 31 -6.76 10.37 -9.13
CA THR A 31 -7.66 11.29 -8.40
C THR A 31 -8.81 10.56 -7.69
N PHE A 32 -9.21 9.39 -8.18
CA PHE A 32 -10.26 8.59 -7.53
C PHE A 32 -9.73 7.90 -6.28
N PHE A 33 -8.56 7.26 -6.39
CA PHE A 33 -8.01 6.46 -5.28
C PHE A 33 -7.42 7.31 -4.15
N SER A 34 -6.97 8.55 -4.42
CA SER A 34 -6.51 9.47 -3.36
C SER A 34 -7.62 9.87 -2.38
N GLY A 35 -8.90 9.75 -2.78
CA GLY A 35 -10.06 9.99 -1.91
C GLY A 35 -10.26 8.96 -0.79
N LEU A 36 -9.54 7.83 -0.81
CA LEU A 36 -9.63 6.78 0.22
C LEU A 36 -8.73 7.04 1.45
N SER A 37 -8.06 8.21 1.50
CA SER A 37 -7.26 8.66 2.63
C SER A 37 -6.23 7.60 3.06
N SER A 38 -6.16 7.27 4.35
CA SER A 38 -5.23 6.27 4.90
C SER A 38 -5.45 4.83 4.43
N LYS A 39 -6.43 4.58 3.55
CA LYS A 39 -6.71 3.28 2.91
C LYS A 39 -6.27 3.22 1.45
N THR A 40 -5.82 4.33 0.88
CA THR A 40 -5.20 4.37 -0.44
C THR A 40 -3.91 3.56 -0.41
N ALA A 41 -3.77 2.59 -1.34
CA ALA A 41 -2.53 1.84 -1.49
C ALA A 41 -1.41 2.78 -1.94
N TYR A 42 -0.16 2.49 -1.56
CA TYR A 42 0.95 3.44 -1.71
C TYR A 42 1.19 3.84 -3.17
N ARG A 43 0.97 2.93 -4.13
CA ARG A 43 1.10 3.21 -5.57
C ARG A 43 0.13 4.26 -6.11
N PHE A 44 -1.00 4.45 -5.44
CA PHE A 44 -2.04 5.39 -5.86
C PHE A 44 -1.96 6.71 -5.11
N CYS A 45 -0.97 6.87 -4.23
CA CYS A 45 -0.63 8.15 -3.66
C CYS A 45 0.07 8.96 -4.76
N GLY A 46 -0.63 9.94 -5.35
CA GLY A 46 -0.07 10.91 -6.31
C GLY A 46 0.91 11.90 -5.67
N LEU A 47 1.72 11.44 -4.73
CA LEU A 47 2.75 12.24 -4.08
C LEU A 47 3.83 12.55 -5.13
N LYS A 48 3.97 13.84 -5.43
CA LYS A 48 5.10 14.33 -6.22
C LYS A 48 6.24 14.67 -5.27
N SER A 49 7.45 14.34 -5.69
CA SER A 49 8.65 14.77 -4.97
C SER A 49 8.66 16.28 -4.86
N TYR A 50 8.97 16.82 -3.68
CA TYR A 50 9.16 18.25 -3.45
C TYR A 50 10.53 18.71 -4.01
N GLU A 51 11.00 18.13 -5.11
CA GLU A 51 12.36 18.37 -5.62
C GLU A 51 12.50 19.70 -6.37
N ASP A 52 11.40 20.34 -6.76
CA ASP A 52 11.47 21.60 -7.54
C ASP A 52 11.92 22.83 -6.71
N GLN A 53 12.12 22.71 -5.38
CA GLN A 53 12.54 23.82 -4.52
C GLN A 53 13.57 23.44 -3.44
N VAL A 54 14.39 22.42 -3.66
CA VAL A 54 15.53 22.17 -2.77
C VAL A 54 16.50 23.34 -2.91
N SER A 55 16.49 24.24 -1.93
CA SER A 55 17.37 25.42 -1.84
C SER A 55 18.81 25.04 -2.20
N ASP A 56 19.45 25.81 -3.10
CA ASP A 56 20.85 25.63 -3.50
C ASP A 56 21.82 25.51 -2.31
N GLN A 57 21.41 26.00 -1.14
CA GLN A 57 22.11 25.86 0.12
C GLN A 57 22.36 24.38 0.51
N PHE A 58 21.41 23.47 0.22
CA PHE A 58 21.55 22.06 0.55
C PHE A 58 22.49 21.30 -0.38
N LYS A 59 22.84 21.85 -1.55
CA LYS A 59 23.83 21.25 -2.46
C LYS A 59 25.25 21.21 -1.87
N ARG A 60 25.52 22.02 -0.84
CA ARG A 60 26.81 22.04 -0.12
C ARG A 60 26.80 21.20 1.16
N CYS A 61 25.65 20.62 1.52
CA CYS A 61 25.52 19.79 2.70
C CYS A 61 25.84 18.33 2.37
N SER A 62 26.49 17.63 3.30
CA SER A 62 26.61 16.18 3.26
C SER A 62 25.52 15.55 4.12
N LEU A 63 24.89 14.49 3.61
CA LEU A 63 23.95 13.69 4.40
C LEU A 63 24.76 12.88 5.42
N VAL A 64 24.53 13.12 6.73
CA VAL A 64 25.31 12.46 7.81
C VAL A 64 24.53 11.38 8.55
N HIS A 65 23.20 11.43 8.53
CA HIS A 65 22.35 10.45 9.18
C HIS A 65 20.94 10.45 8.58
N VAL A 66 20.29 9.29 8.50
CA VAL A 66 18.88 9.18 8.10
C VAL A 66 18.09 8.33 9.09
N ASN A 67 16.96 8.89 9.52
CA ASN A 67 15.95 8.19 10.32
C ASN A 67 14.66 8.13 9.51
N ALA A 68 14.19 6.92 9.20
CA ALA A 68 12.95 6.74 8.45
C ALA A 68 11.88 6.03 9.29
N LEU A 69 10.66 6.55 9.20
CA LEU A 69 9.48 6.01 9.85
C LEU A 69 8.45 5.64 8.79
N PHE A 70 8.18 4.35 8.66
CA PHE A 70 7.22 3.82 7.71
C PHE A 70 6.01 3.26 8.46
N ARG A 71 4.84 3.38 7.85
CA ARG A 71 3.66 2.61 8.28
C ARG A 71 3.74 1.21 7.66
N HIS A 72 3.10 0.24 8.29
CA HIS A 72 2.80 -1.05 7.69
C HIS A 72 2.16 -0.90 6.29
N GLY A 73 2.37 -1.90 5.43
CA GLY A 73 1.82 -1.91 4.07
C GLY A 73 0.31 -2.18 4.01
N THR A 74 -0.18 -2.32 2.79
CA THR A 74 -1.57 -2.69 2.48
C THR A 74 -1.98 -3.99 3.17
N ARG A 75 -3.16 -3.99 3.81
CA ARG A 75 -3.61 -5.05 4.70
C ARG A 75 -5.09 -5.38 4.54
N THR A 76 -5.50 -6.55 5.02
CA THR A 76 -6.91 -6.89 5.15
C THR A 76 -7.62 -5.97 6.15
N PRO A 77 -8.94 -5.79 6.02
CA PRO A 77 -9.73 -5.00 6.96
C PRO A 77 -9.73 -5.59 8.37
N ASP A 78 -10.30 -4.84 9.32
CA ASP A 78 -10.61 -5.39 10.64
C ASP A 78 -11.92 -6.19 10.62
N SER A 79 -12.14 -7.00 11.66
CA SER A 79 -13.34 -7.85 11.78
C SER A 79 -14.65 -7.05 11.71
N LYS A 80 -14.67 -5.84 12.27
CA LYS A 80 -15.83 -4.94 12.21
C LYS A 80 -16.13 -4.52 10.78
N SER A 81 -15.10 -4.17 10.02
CA SER A 81 -15.22 -3.79 8.60
C SER A 81 -15.68 -4.97 7.75
N ILE A 82 -15.10 -6.16 7.95
CA ILE A 82 -15.52 -7.39 7.24
C ILE A 82 -17.00 -7.68 7.50
N LYS A 83 -17.41 -7.64 8.77
CA LYS A 83 -18.82 -7.80 9.14
C LYS A 83 -19.71 -6.75 8.50
N SER A 84 -19.29 -5.48 8.49
CA SER A 84 -20.04 -4.40 7.83
C SER A 84 -20.22 -4.64 6.33
N PHE A 85 -19.22 -5.18 5.64
CA PHE A 85 -19.34 -5.54 4.23
C PHE A 85 -20.32 -6.71 4.03
N ALA A 86 -20.23 -7.75 4.84
CA ALA A 86 -21.16 -8.88 4.78
C ALA A 86 -22.62 -8.45 5.06
N ASP A 87 -22.84 -7.58 6.04
CA ASP A 87 -24.16 -7.05 6.37
C ASP A 87 -24.71 -6.14 5.27
N LEU A 88 -23.85 -5.32 4.66
CA LEU A 88 -24.21 -4.52 3.48
C LEU A 88 -24.62 -5.42 2.31
N TYR A 89 -23.85 -6.46 2.02
CA TYR A 89 -24.15 -7.42 0.96
C TYR A 89 -25.52 -8.08 1.17
N LYS A 90 -25.82 -8.55 2.39
CA LYS A 90 -27.15 -9.11 2.73
C LYS A 90 -28.29 -8.13 2.48
N ARG A 91 -28.10 -6.85 2.83
CA ARG A 91 -29.09 -5.80 2.58
C ARG A 91 -29.29 -5.52 1.10
N LEU A 92 -28.21 -5.47 0.33
CA LEU A 92 -28.27 -5.30 -1.13
C LEU A 92 -29.03 -6.46 -1.78
N LYS A 93 -28.73 -7.69 -1.39
CA LYS A 93 -29.44 -8.88 -1.87
C LYS A 93 -30.94 -8.82 -1.55
N LYS A 94 -31.30 -8.54 -0.29
CA LYS A 94 -32.72 -8.40 0.10
C LYS A 94 -33.44 -7.32 -0.71
N SER A 95 -32.79 -6.19 -0.95
CA SER A 95 -33.37 -5.09 -1.73
C SER A 95 -33.55 -5.48 -3.20
N TYR A 96 -32.60 -6.19 -3.80
CA TYR A 96 -32.71 -6.73 -5.15
C TYR A 96 -33.85 -7.74 -5.27
N ASP A 97 -33.93 -8.69 -4.33
CA ASP A 97 -35.00 -9.71 -4.29
C ASP A 97 -36.40 -9.07 -4.13
N SER A 98 -36.48 -7.85 -3.56
CA SER A 98 -37.70 -7.04 -3.47
C SER A 98 -38.00 -6.15 -4.69
N GLY A 99 -37.27 -6.31 -5.80
CA GLY A 99 -37.49 -5.58 -7.06
C GLY A 99 -36.75 -4.24 -7.19
N SER A 100 -35.79 -3.95 -6.32
CA SER A 100 -34.95 -2.75 -6.45
C SER A 100 -34.05 -2.86 -7.69
N PRO A 101 -33.82 -1.76 -8.45
CA PRO A 101 -33.00 -1.75 -9.66
C PRO A 101 -31.49 -1.82 -9.36
N ILE A 102 -31.07 -2.63 -8.38
CA ILE A 102 -29.66 -2.85 -8.06
C ILE A 102 -29.05 -3.72 -9.17
N PRO A 103 -27.91 -3.32 -9.77
CA PRO A 103 -27.26 -4.15 -10.77
C PRO A 103 -26.85 -5.53 -10.21
N ASN A 104 -27.21 -6.60 -10.91
CA ASN A 104 -26.88 -7.99 -10.51
C ASN A 104 -25.35 -8.22 -10.34
N LYS A 105 -24.52 -7.38 -10.96
CA LYS A 105 -23.05 -7.41 -10.80
C LYS A 105 -22.61 -7.19 -9.35
N PHE A 106 -23.37 -6.45 -8.54
CA PHE A 106 -23.08 -6.27 -7.11
C PHE A 106 -23.36 -7.53 -6.28
N LEU A 107 -24.19 -8.44 -6.78
CA LEU A 107 -24.58 -9.68 -6.10
C LEU A 107 -23.73 -10.87 -6.53
N THR A 108 -23.20 -10.83 -7.74
CA THR A 108 -22.32 -11.86 -8.29
C THR A 108 -20.84 -11.60 -7.97
N HIS A 109 -20.51 -10.41 -7.45
CA HIS A 109 -19.17 -10.13 -6.97
C HIS A 109 -18.93 -10.85 -5.64
N PRO A 110 -17.80 -11.56 -5.46
CA PRO A 110 -17.50 -12.22 -4.20
C PRO A 110 -17.45 -11.19 -3.06
N ILE A 111 -17.92 -11.58 -1.87
CA ILE A 111 -17.81 -10.72 -0.69
C ILE A 111 -16.32 -10.55 -0.39
N PRO A 112 -15.78 -9.32 -0.46
CA PRO A 112 -14.36 -9.12 -0.25
C PRO A 112 -13.98 -9.54 1.17
N PHE A 113 -12.91 -10.32 1.29
CA PHE A 113 -12.34 -10.72 2.57
C PHE A 113 -13.24 -11.61 3.43
N GLU A 114 -14.24 -12.28 2.83
CA GLU A 114 -14.95 -13.38 3.48
C GLU A 114 -13.93 -14.48 3.84
N ASP A 115 -13.93 -14.89 5.12
CA ASP A 115 -12.95 -15.81 5.73
C ASP A 115 -11.47 -15.39 5.64
N ALA A 116 -11.19 -14.13 5.29
CA ALA A 116 -9.83 -13.62 5.28
C ALA A 116 -9.32 -13.40 6.70
N PRO A 117 -8.02 -13.63 6.92
CA PRO A 117 -7.41 -13.32 8.20
C PRO A 117 -7.43 -11.80 8.44
N VAL A 118 -7.66 -11.40 9.68
CA VAL A 118 -8.01 -10.03 10.06
C VAL A 118 -6.75 -9.18 10.26
N LYS A 119 -6.73 -7.96 9.70
CA LYS A 119 -5.63 -6.99 9.82
C LYS A 119 -4.25 -7.50 9.37
N GLU A 120 -4.21 -8.54 8.56
CA GLU A 120 -2.96 -9.11 8.05
C GLU A 120 -2.44 -8.38 6.82
N LEU A 121 -1.13 -8.44 6.63
CA LEU A 121 -0.49 -7.84 5.45
C LEU A 121 -0.89 -8.62 4.19
N LEU A 122 -1.42 -7.91 3.21
CA LEU A 122 -1.76 -8.48 1.90
C LEU A 122 -0.49 -8.66 1.06
N PRO A 123 -0.50 -9.53 0.03
CA PRO A 123 0.62 -9.64 -0.92
C PRO A 123 1.10 -8.27 -1.43
N ARG A 124 0.14 -7.38 -1.74
CA ARG A 124 0.43 -5.99 -2.11
C ARG A 124 1.24 -5.23 -1.04
N GLY A 125 0.94 -5.42 0.23
CA GLY A 125 1.69 -4.80 1.33
C GLY A 125 3.11 -5.32 1.45
N PHE A 126 3.37 -6.58 1.08
CA PHE A 126 4.73 -7.13 0.97
C PHE A 126 5.49 -6.47 -0.19
N GLU A 127 4.89 -6.38 -1.38
CA GLU A 127 5.49 -5.73 -2.56
C GLU A 127 5.82 -4.24 -2.31
N GLU A 128 4.90 -3.52 -1.66
CA GLU A 128 5.09 -2.11 -1.30
C GLU A 128 6.36 -1.91 -0.47
N HIS A 129 6.56 -2.76 0.55
CA HIS A 129 7.71 -2.67 1.45
C HIS A 129 8.99 -3.21 0.84
N ASP A 130 8.96 -4.33 0.10
CA ASP A 130 10.12 -4.84 -0.64
C ASP A 130 10.63 -3.78 -1.64
N GLY A 131 9.73 -3.25 -2.48
CA GLY A 131 10.08 -2.22 -3.44
C GLY A 131 10.56 -0.92 -2.78
N LEU A 132 9.95 -0.53 -1.67
CA LEU A 132 10.41 0.61 -0.87
C LEU A 132 11.83 0.36 -0.33
N GLY A 133 12.10 -0.83 0.23
CA GLY A 133 13.41 -1.22 0.74
C GLY A 133 14.50 -1.15 -0.33
N ARG A 134 14.24 -1.70 -1.52
CA ARG A 134 15.17 -1.65 -2.67
C ARG A 134 15.49 -0.22 -3.09
N ARG A 135 14.46 0.60 -3.34
CA ARG A 135 14.64 2.01 -3.73
C ARG A 135 15.38 2.80 -2.66
N PHE A 136 15.06 2.56 -1.39
CA PHE A 136 15.71 3.23 -0.27
C PHE A 136 17.19 2.83 -0.16
N SER A 137 17.51 1.55 -0.26
CA SER A 137 18.91 1.06 -0.25
C SER A 137 19.72 1.67 -1.39
N TYR A 138 19.16 1.66 -2.61
CA TYR A 138 19.78 2.28 -3.78
C TYR A 138 20.08 3.77 -3.53
N LEU A 139 19.11 4.53 -3.02
CA LEU A 139 19.29 5.95 -2.73
C LEU A 139 20.34 6.18 -1.64
N MET A 140 20.30 5.44 -0.53
CA MET A 140 21.24 5.62 0.58
C MET A 140 22.67 5.30 0.19
N ARG A 141 22.89 4.31 -0.70
CA ARG A 141 24.24 3.97 -1.19
C ARG A 141 24.89 5.08 -2.00
N GLN A 142 24.13 6.07 -2.49
CA GLN A 142 24.69 7.24 -3.15
C GLN A 142 25.33 8.23 -2.17
N TYR A 143 24.90 8.21 -0.90
CA TYR A 143 25.32 9.17 0.12
C TYR A 143 26.17 8.55 1.23
N PHE A 144 26.02 7.25 1.47
CA PHE A 144 26.65 6.55 2.58
C PHE A 144 27.36 5.28 2.11
N ASN A 145 28.58 5.10 2.61
CA ASN A 145 29.24 3.79 2.59
C ASN A 145 28.89 3.04 3.88
N PHE A 146 27.97 2.09 3.81
CA PHE A 146 27.52 1.30 4.96
C PHE A 146 27.52 -0.20 4.65
N THR A 147 27.71 -0.98 5.71
CA THR A 147 27.34 -2.39 5.75
C THR A 147 26.00 -2.55 6.48
N ILE A 148 25.38 -3.73 6.37
CA ILE A 148 24.10 -3.98 7.04
C ILE A 148 24.19 -3.89 8.57
N GLU A 149 25.38 -4.11 9.13
CA GLU A 149 25.67 -4.02 10.57
C GLU A 149 25.64 -2.56 11.07
N ASN A 150 25.85 -1.59 10.17
CA ASN A 150 25.81 -0.15 10.49
C ASN A 150 24.39 0.42 10.48
N ILE A 151 23.37 -0.45 10.41
CA ILE A 151 21.98 -0.06 10.23
C ILE A 151 21.10 -0.75 11.27
N ASN A 152 20.25 0.03 11.92
CA ASN A 152 19.24 -0.50 12.81
C ASN A 152 17.86 -0.58 12.17
N PHE A 153 17.23 -1.76 12.25
CA PHE A 153 15.85 -1.97 11.85
C PHE A 153 14.97 -2.28 13.06
N TYR A 154 13.87 -1.55 13.19
CA TYR A 154 12.90 -1.71 14.25
C TYR A 154 11.48 -1.90 13.71
N SER A 155 10.68 -2.69 14.41
CA SER A 155 9.24 -2.84 14.15
C SER A 155 8.47 -2.81 15.46
N SER A 156 7.21 -2.36 15.42
CA SER A 156 6.29 -2.59 16.54
C SER A 156 6.01 -4.09 16.66
N SER A 157 5.46 -4.53 17.80
CA SER A 157 5.06 -5.93 18.03
C SER A 157 3.84 -6.39 17.23
N ILE A 158 3.29 -5.52 16.38
CA ILE A 158 2.10 -5.84 15.59
C ILE A 158 2.53 -6.66 14.37
N ASP A 159 1.89 -7.82 14.16
CA ASP A 159 2.27 -8.80 13.12
C ASP A 159 2.43 -8.20 11.72
N ARG A 160 1.47 -7.37 11.27
CA ARG A 160 1.57 -6.70 9.96
C ARG A 160 2.76 -5.76 9.84
N CYS A 161 3.23 -5.20 10.95
CA CYS A 161 4.37 -4.28 10.99
C CYS A 161 5.66 -5.09 10.98
N ILE A 162 5.70 -6.22 11.69
CA ILE A 162 6.80 -7.20 11.62
C ILE A 162 6.93 -7.73 10.19
N ALA A 163 5.83 -8.13 9.56
CA ALA A 163 5.82 -8.61 8.17
C ALA A 163 6.27 -7.53 7.18
N SER A 164 5.80 -6.30 7.34
CA SER A 164 6.24 -5.15 6.54
C SER A 164 7.74 -4.89 6.73
N GLY A 165 8.21 -4.94 7.98
CA GLY A 165 9.63 -4.80 8.33
C GLY A 165 10.49 -5.84 7.64
N ARG A 166 10.06 -7.11 7.63
CA ARG A 166 10.77 -8.20 6.97
C ARG A 166 10.82 -8.01 5.46
N ALA A 167 9.71 -7.59 4.85
CA ALA A 167 9.66 -7.27 3.43
C ALA A 167 10.61 -6.12 3.08
N PHE A 168 10.56 -5.02 3.84
CA PHE A 168 11.46 -3.88 3.68
C PHE A 168 12.93 -4.27 3.83
N TYR A 169 13.27 -4.99 4.90
CA TYR A 169 14.62 -5.45 5.15
C TYR A 169 15.13 -6.30 3.98
N ASN A 170 14.35 -7.27 3.50
CA ASN A 170 14.77 -8.13 2.39
C ASN A 170 14.93 -7.36 1.08
N GLY A 171 14.04 -6.42 0.76
CA GLY A 171 14.26 -5.51 -0.35
C GLY A 171 15.52 -4.66 -0.17
N PHE A 172 15.77 -4.17 1.04
CA PHE A 172 16.93 -3.30 1.35
C PHE A 172 18.27 -4.01 1.14
N ILE A 173 18.36 -5.30 1.50
CA ILE A 173 19.57 -6.12 1.28
C ILE A 173 19.62 -6.78 -0.10
N ASP A 174 18.73 -6.40 -1.02
CA ASP A 174 18.58 -7.00 -2.35
C ASP A 174 18.32 -8.53 -2.30
N GLY A 175 17.65 -8.99 -1.24
CA GLY A 175 17.25 -10.38 -1.08
C GLY A 175 16.03 -10.77 -1.93
N PRO A 176 15.62 -12.05 -1.92
CA PRO A 176 14.41 -12.47 -2.62
C PRO A 176 13.15 -11.86 -1.97
N PRO A 177 12.11 -11.52 -2.77
CA PRO A 177 10.86 -10.99 -2.24
C PRO A 177 10.20 -11.93 -1.24
N VAL A 178 9.73 -11.36 -0.13
CA VAL A 178 8.97 -12.10 0.89
C VAL A 178 7.51 -12.20 0.49
N LYS A 179 6.96 -13.41 0.57
CA LYS A 179 5.53 -13.66 0.31
C LYS A 179 4.78 -13.96 1.61
N PRO A 180 3.45 -13.73 1.64
CA PRO A 180 2.62 -14.20 2.74
C PRO A 180 2.67 -15.73 2.86
N ILE A 181 2.55 -16.24 4.10
CA ILE A 181 2.65 -17.67 4.41
C ILE A 181 1.31 -18.40 4.14
N TRP A 182 0.22 -17.66 3.94
CA TRP A 182 -1.11 -18.25 3.81
C TRP A 182 -1.41 -18.68 2.38
N ASN A 183 -1.82 -19.95 2.23
CA ASN A 183 -2.09 -20.63 0.97
C ASN A 183 -3.45 -20.25 0.33
N ARG A 184 -3.90 -19.00 0.45
CA ARG A 184 -5.24 -18.56 0.01
C ARG A 184 -5.18 -17.43 -1.01
N THR A 185 -6.03 -17.53 -2.02
CA THR A 185 -6.30 -16.57 -3.10
C THR A 185 -6.86 -15.27 -2.51
N LEU A 186 -5.99 -14.39 -2.03
CA LEU A 186 -6.35 -13.02 -1.67
C LEU A 186 -6.07 -12.10 -2.86
N TYR A 187 -7.06 -11.26 -3.16
CA TYR A 187 -7.08 -10.34 -4.29
C TYR A 187 -5.81 -9.45 -4.31
N CYS A 188 -4.93 -9.68 -5.29
CA CYS A 188 -3.89 -8.73 -5.67
C CYS A 188 -4.31 -8.18 -7.02
N GLY A 189 -4.76 -6.93 -7.05
CA GLY A 189 -5.20 -6.34 -8.31
C GLY A 189 -4.01 -6.05 -9.22
N ASP A 190 -3.91 -6.76 -10.34
CA ASP A 190 -3.17 -6.32 -11.52
C ASP A 190 -3.87 -5.11 -12.16
N ASP A 191 -3.08 -4.25 -12.82
CA ASP A 191 -3.49 -2.93 -13.30
C ASP A 191 -4.52 -2.96 -14.46
N ASP A 192 -4.79 -4.12 -15.08
CA ASP A 192 -5.67 -4.19 -16.27
C ASP A 192 -6.86 -5.16 -16.21
N LEU A 193 -6.98 -6.08 -15.23
CA LEU A 193 -8.16 -6.94 -15.11
C LEU A 193 -8.17 -7.64 -13.74
N PRO A 194 -9.35 -7.93 -13.13
CA PRO A 194 -9.43 -8.69 -11.89
C PRO A 194 -9.13 -10.17 -12.19
N LYS A 195 -7.85 -10.51 -12.37
CA LYS A 195 -7.39 -11.89 -12.33
C LYS A 195 -7.14 -12.25 -10.87
N TYR A 196 -7.84 -13.29 -10.42
CA TYR A 196 -7.54 -13.97 -9.17
C TYR A 196 -6.06 -14.38 -9.17
N CYS A 197 -5.31 -13.97 -8.15
CA CYS A 197 -3.93 -14.40 -7.99
C CYS A 197 -3.92 -15.86 -7.55
N LEU A 198 -3.91 -16.77 -8.51
CA LEU A 198 -3.54 -18.15 -8.26
C LEU A 198 -2.02 -18.15 -7.98
N LEU A 199 -1.66 -18.46 -6.74
CA LEU A 199 -0.33 -18.97 -6.45
C LEU A 199 -0.34 -20.43 -6.90
N ASP A 200 -0.01 -20.69 -8.16
CA ASP A 200 0.03 -22.05 -8.74
C ASP A 200 1.22 -22.91 -8.24
N GLU A 201 1.82 -22.58 -7.09
CA GLU A 201 2.82 -23.45 -6.48
C GLU A 201 2.45 -23.83 -5.05
N PRO A 202 2.25 -25.12 -4.76
CA PRO A 202 2.14 -25.57 -3.38
C PRO A 202 3.45 -25.22 -2.68
N LEU A 203 3.38 -24.33 -1.69
CA LEU A 203 4.50 -24.04 -0.81
C LEU A 203 4.92 -25.34 -0.12
N GLY A 204 5.99 -25.96 -0.63
CA GLY A 204 6.64 -27.10 0.01
C GLY A 204 6.96 -26.74 1.46
N ALA A 205 6.68 -27.68 2.37
CA ALA A 205 6.74 -27.55 3.82
C ALA A 205 8.12 -27.21 4.43
N ASN A 206 9.08 -26.70 3.64
CA ASN A 206 10.48 -26.59 4.01
C ASN A 206 11.00 -25.15 4.16
N ASN A 207 10.19 -24.10 3.96
CA ASN A 207 10.64 -22.70 4.04
C ASN A 207 10.25 -21.97 5.34
N HIS A 208 9.93 -22.69 6.42
CA HIS A 208 9.63 -22.08 7.73
C HIS A 208 10.82 -21.35 8.36
N ASN A 209 12.05 -21.54 7.87
CA ASN A 209 13.27 -20.99 8.45
C ASN A 209 13.81 -19.72 7.75
N SER A 210 13.21 -19.24 6.66
CA SER A 210 13.74 -18.06 5.93
C SER A 210 13.37 -16.70 6.55
N TYR A 211 12.52 -16.66 7.59
CA TYR A 211 12.05 -15.43 8.23
C TYR A 211 12.90 -14.98 9.44
N SER A 212 14.02 -15.67 9.69
CA SER A 212 14.95 -15.40 10.80
C SER A 212 15.93 -14.27 10.44
N LYS A 213 15.50 -13.00 10.50
CA LYS A 213 16.44 -11.85 10.41
C LYS A 213 16.10 -10.71 11.39
N ASN A 214 17.19 -10.10 11.89
CA ASN A 214 17.33 -9.13 13.00
C ASN A 214 16.48 -7.86 12.87
N ILE A 215 15.16 -7.96 13.02
CA ILE A 215 14.33 -6.77 13.29
C ILE A 215 14.09 -6.73 14.79
N THR A 216 14.57 -5.66 15.41
CA THR A 216 14.34 -5.47 16.84
C THR A 216 12.89 -5.04 17.05
N ILE A 217 12.11 -5.87 17.73
CA ILE A 217 10.74 -5.52 18.13
C ILE A 217 10.84 -4.48 19.27
N ASN A 218 10.21 -3.33 19.10
CA ASN A 218 10.23 -2.26 20.10
C ASN A 218 8.85 -1.62 20.25
N ASN A 219 8.21 -1.82 21.40
CA ASN A 219 6.87 -1.29 21.68
C ASN A 219 6.88 0.21 22.08
N TYR A 220 8.07 0.79 22.23
CA TYR A 220 8.29 2.19 22.62
C TYR A 220 8.83 3.04 21.45
N LEU A 221 8.62 2.59 20.20
CA LEU A 221 9.13 3.20 18.96
C LEU A 221 8.93 4.72 18.85
N LEU A 222 7.86 5.24 19.46
CA LEU A 222 7.46 6.64 19.46
C LEU A 222 8.15 7.49 20.54
N ARG A 223 8.77 6.90 21.57
CA ARG A 223 9.35 7.66 22.70
C ARG A 223 10.75 8.21 22.45
N PHE A 224 11.40 7.91 21.32
CA PHE A 224 12.72 8.47 21.00
C PHE A 224 12.71 9.99 20.77
N PHE A 225 11.55 10.60 20.53
CA PHE A 225 11.40 12.05 20.46
C PHE A 225 11.09 12.70 21.82
N ALA A 226 11.01 11.92 22.91
CA ALA A 226 10.70 12.44 24.24
C ALA A 226 11.94 12.88 25.03
N ASP A 227 13.13 12.33 24.74
CA ASP A 227 14.37 12.67 25.46
C ASP A 227 15.53 12.91 24.50
N CYS A 228 15.80 14.18 24.19
CA CYS A 228 16.90 14.63 23.31
C CYS A 228 18.29 14.12 23.75
N LYS A 229 18.50 13.83 25.04
CA LYS A 229 19.81 13.46 25.58
C LYS A 229 20.29 12.08 25.11
N ASN A 230 19.38 11.10 25.09
CA ASN A 230 19.67 9.74 24.61
C ASN A 230 19.78 9.63 23.07
N TYR A 231 19.28 10.64 22.34
CA TYR A 231 19.31 10.69 20.88
C TYR A 231 20.70 11.04 20.36
N ILE A 232 21.39 12.00 20.99
CA ILE A 232 22.73 12.46 20.59
C ILE A 232 23.77 11.34 20.75
N GLU A 233 23.80 10.69 21.92
CA GLU A 233 24.78 9.62 22.22
C GLU A 233 24.61 8.36 21.34
N LYS A 234 23.41 8.11 20.81
CA LYS A 234 23.14 6.95 19.93
C LYS A 234 23.42 7.23 18.46
N ILE A 235 23.30 8.48 18.01
CA ILE A 235 23.56 8.88 16.62
C ILE A 235 25.06 8.89 16.31
N GLU A 236 25.91 9.25 17.25
CA GLU A 236 27.36 9.32 17.00
C GLU A 236 27.99 7.95 16.65
N LYS A 237 27.29 6.84 16.90
CA LYS A 237 27.78 5.49 16.59
C LYS A 237 27.13 4.85 15.35
N ILE A 238 26.01 5.37 14.83
CA ILE A 238 25.19 4.66 13.84
C ILE A 238 24.59 5.64 12.82
N ASN A 239 24.83 5.38 11.53
CA ASN A 239 24.47 6.31 10.46
C ASN A 239 23.00 6.20 10.01
N LEU A 240 22.31 5.09 10.30
CA LEU A 240 20.98 4.80 9.75
C LEU A 240 20.05 4.10 10.77
N HIS A 241 18.85 4.65 10.94
CA HIS A 241 17.79 4.08 11.78
C HIS A 241 16.48 3.93 10.99
N PHE A 242 15.88 2.75 11.01
CA PHE A 242 14.64 2.44 10.29
C PHE A 242 13.58 1.87 11.20
N LYS A 243 12.36 2.39 11.08
CA LYS A 243 11.24 2.06 11.97
C LYS A 243 9.97 1.79 11.18
N ILE A 244 9.30 0.67 11.47
CA ILE A 244 7.98 0.34 10.89
C ILE A 244 6.89 0.28 11.98
N LEU A 245 5.80 1.02 11.77
CA LEU A 245 4.66 1.21 12.68
C LEU A 245 3.34 0.59 12.21
#